data_AF-A0A2V6XVU4-F1
#
_entry.id   AF-A0A2V6XVU4-F1
#
_cell.length_a   1.000
_cell.length_b   1.000
_cell.length_c   1.000
_cell.angle_alpha   90.00
_cell.angle_beta   90.00
_cell.angle_gamma   90.00
#
_symmetry.space_group_name_H-M   'P 1'
#
loop_
_entity.id
_entity.type
_entity.pdbx_description
1 polymer ?
#
loop_
_entity_poly.entity_id
_entity_poly.type
_entity_poly.pdbx_seq_one_letter_code
_entity_poly.pdbx_strand_id
1 'polypeptide(L)'
;MMIGYMANNVLPLRAGEVVRVYMVARRWSVPDSSAAARAHPFWTTLATLVVERVLDSLVVVLIFALLVLVIPVPRFLEVAALVVLAIDLVGIAVLIGLVVAPDGCARLIARLARRWPALQRRAITVFETFVHGLDGIRTPSHAVPLVFWTTVVWLVPALAAWTMLLAMDLHLPFIAGWAVLAFVGLGVSIPSAPGYVGVFHAAAVLAVGLFGVPQSTGVGYALLYHASQILPVTLLGWLYLLREQVSLGEAAHARSLERDPGGRRG
;
A
#
# COMPACT_ATOMS: atom_id res chain seq x y z
N MET A 1 0.08 -11.93 6.48
CA MET A 1 0.62 -10.55 6.42
C MET A 1 2.11 -10.54 6.06
N MET A 2 3.00 -11.14 6.86
CA MET A 2 4.45 -11.15 6.57
C MET A 2 4.83 -11.81 5.24
N ILE A 3 4.15 -12.89 4.84
CA ILE A 3 4.33 -13.53 3.51
C ILE A 3 3.98 -12.55 2.37
N GLY A 4 2.96 -11.71 2.55
CA GLY A 4 2.57 -10.69 1.57
C GLY A 4 3.57 -9.53 1.47
N TYR A 5 4.14 -9.10 2.59
CA TYR A 5 5.22 -8.11 2.60
C TYR A 5 6.50 -8.65 1.97
N MET A 6 6.86 -9.91 2.25
CA MET A 6 7.96 -10.59 1.54
C MET A 6 7.68 -10.68 0.03
N ALA A 7 6.47 -11.05 -0.37
CA ALA A 7 6.09 -11.09 -1.78
C ALA A 7 6.20 -9.71 -2.44
N ASN A 8 5.95 -8.62 -1.72
CA ASN A 8 6.14 -7.25 -2.21
C ASN A 8 7.62 -6.88 -2.42
N ASN A 9 8.52 -7.47 -1.64
CA ASN A 9 9.97 -7.28 -1.80
C ASN A 9 10.53 -8.10 -2.97
N VAL A 10 9.90 -9.23 -3.30
CA VAL A 10 10.39 -10.18 -4.32
C VAL A 10 9.73 -9.99 -5.68
N LEU A 11 8.45 -9.62 -5.71
CA LEU A 11 7.69 -9.50 -6.95
C LEU A 11 7.72 -8.05 -7.48
N PRO A 12 7.80 -7.86 -8.81
CA PRO A 12 7.68 -6.55 -9.42
C PRO A 12 6.25 -5.98 -9.27
N LEU A 13 6.11 -4.67 -9.48
CA LEU A 13 4.81 -3.98 -9.61
C LEU A 13 3.89 -4.07 -8.38
N ARG A 14 4.42 -4.14 -7.16
CA ARG A 14 3.61 -4.19 -5.92
C ARG A 14 2.61 -5.37 -5.87
N ALA A 15 2.92 -6.48 -6.54
CA ALA A 15 2.04 -7.65 -6.61
C ALA A 15 1.76 -8.31 -5.24
N GLY A 16 2.53 -7.98 -4.20
CA GLY A 16 2.31 -8.47 -2.84
C GLY A 16 0.97 -8.04 -2.23
N GLU A 17 0.41 -6.90 -2.66
CA GLU A 17 -0.93 -6.46 -2.24
C GLU A 17 -2.03 -7.35 -2.83
N VAL A 18 -1.88 -7.78 -4.09
CA VAL A 18 -2.77 -8.74 -4.74
C VAL A 18 -2.70 -10.10 -4.05
N VAL A 19 -1.49 -10.53 -3.67
CA VAL A 19 -1.29 -11.76 -2.87
C VAL A 19 -1.95 -11.66 -1.50
N ARG A 20 -1.89 -10.50 -0.83
CA ARG A 20 -2.60 -10.27 0.45
C ARG A 20 -4.10 -10.43 0.29
N VAL A 21 -4.69 -9.79 -0.73
CA VAL A 21 -6.13 -9.89 -1.01
C VAL A 21 -6.52 -11.33 -1.34
N TYR A 22 -5.72 -12.05 -2.13
CA TYR A 22 -5.94 -13.45 -2.47
C TYR A 22 -5.86 -14.38 -1.25
N MET A 23 -4.83 -14.23 -0.39
CA MET A 23 -4.66 -15.06 0.80
C MET A 23 -5.77 -14.86 1.83
N VAL A 24 -6.23 -13.61 2.02
CA VAL A 24 -7.36 -13.32 2.92
C VAL A 24 -8.65 -13.91 2.36
N ALA A 25 -8.91 -13.75 1.05
CA ALA A 25 -10.06 -14.38 0.41
C ALA A 25 -10.05 -15.92 0.55
N ARG A 26 -8.88 -16.56 0.42
CA ARG A 26 -8.73 -18.02 0.58
C ARG A 26 -8.94 -18.48 2.03
N ARG A 27 -8.41 -17.78 3.04
CA ARG A 27 -8.53 -18.18 4.46
C ARG A 27 -9.93 -17.98 5.03
N TRP A 28 -10.70 -17.00 4.55
CA TRP A 28 -12.09 -16.78 4.97
C TRP A 28 -13.11 -17.60 4.17
N SER A 29 -12.65 -18.49 3.27
CA SER A 29 -13.48 -19.49 2.59
C SER A 29 -13.65 -20.79 3.40
N VAL A 30 -13.19 -20.83 4.66
CA VAL A 30 -13.50 -21.93 5.58
C VAL A 30 -14.98 -21.79 5.97
N PRO A 31 -15.81 -22.84 5.76
CA PRO A 31 -17.25 -22.75 5.94
C PRO A 31 -17.60 -22.73 7.43
N ASP A 32 -17.56 -21.55 8.04
CA ASP A 32 -18.13 -21.37 9.37
C ASP A 32 -19.55 -20.84 9.28
N SER A 33 -20.41 -21.50 10.02
CA SER A 33 -21.86 -21.60 9.85
C SER A 33 -22.60 -20.45 10.53
N SER A 34 -22.21 -19.21 10.24
CA SER A 34 -22.93 -18.01 10.71
C SER A 34 -23.41 -17.16 9.52
N ALA A 35 -24.74 -17.09 9.39
CA ALA A 35 -25.47 -16.57 8.22
C ALA A 35 -25.33 -15.05 7.96
N ALA A 36 -24.43 -14.35 8.67
CA ALA A 36 -24.16 -12.93 8.51
C ALA A 36 -22.95 -12.61 7.59
N ALA A 37 -22.11 -13.60 7.25
CA ALA A 37 -20.85 -13.40 6.51
C ALA A 37 -20.95 -13.67 4.99
N ARG A 38 -22.03 -13.22 4.33
CA ARG A 38 -22.20 -13.34 2.86
C ARG A 38 -21.76 -12.09 2.07
N ALA A 39 -21.01 -11.20 2.68
CA ALA A 39 -20.28 -10.16 1.96
C ALA A 39 -18.99 -10.77 1.41
N HIS A 40 -18.77 -10.73 0.09
CA HIS A 40 -17.54 -11.24 -0.54
C HIS A 40 -16.30 -10.67 0.18
N PRO A 41 -15.50 -11.49 0.90
CA PRO A 41 -14.37 -11.00 1.72
C PRO A 41 -13.32 -10.23 0.90
N PHE A 42 -13.28 -10.50 -0.41
CA PHE A 42 -12.43 -9.83 -1.37
C PHE A 42 -12.72 -8.33 -1.49
N TRP A 43 -14.00 -7.95 -1.66
CA TRP A 43 -14.38 -6.56 -1.95
C TRP A 43 -14.29 -5.68 -0.70
N THR A 44 -14.58 -6.23 0.48
CA THR A 44 -14.39 -5.53 1.75
C THR A 44 -12.91 -5.30 2.04
N THR A 45 -12.05 -6.31 1.85
CA THR A 45 -10.59 -6.17 2.00
C THR A 45 -10.00 -5.17 1.00
N LEU A 46 -10.51 -5.17 -0.24
CA LEU A 46 -10.10 -4.20 -1.25
C LEU A 46 -10.54 -2.78 -0.88
N ALA A 47 -11.74 -2.61 -0.33
CA ALA A 47 -12.23 -1.31 0.15
C ALA A 47 -11.36 -0.76 1.28
N THR A 48 -11.06 -1.58 2.29
CA THR A 48 -10.17 -1.17 3.38
C THR A 48 -8.77 -0.85 2.88
N LEU A 49 -8.25 -1.63 1.92
CA LEU A 49 -6.94 -1.37 1.31
C LEU A 49 -6.90 -0.03 0.56
N VAL A 50 -7.93 0.29 -0.22
CA VAL A 50 -8.01 1.57 -0.94
C VAL A 50 -8.03 2.74 0.06
N VAL A 51 -8.80 2.63 1.14
CA VAL A 51 -8.82 3.68 2.16
C VAL A 51 -7.48 3.78 2.89
N GLU A 52 -6.87 2.65 3.27
CA GLU A 52 -5.51 2.60 3.81
C GLU A 52 -4.55 3.37 2.88
N ARG A 53 -4.55 3.07 1.56
CA ARG A 53 -3.66 3.71 0.59
C ARG A 53 -3.87 5.22 0.46
N VAL A 54 -5.12 5.69 0.44
CA VAL A 54 -5.42 7.13 0.34
C VAL A 54 -5.03 7.88 1.62
N LEU A 55 -5.22 7.27 2.79
CA LEU A 55 -4.77 7.84 4.05
C LEU A 55 -3.23 7.86 4.14
N ASP A 56 -2.59 6.77 3.73
CA ASP A 56 -1.13 6.65 3.69
C ASP A 56 -0.52 7.72 2.77
N SER A 57 -1.06 7.90 1.55
CA SER A 57 -0.56 8.88 0.60
C SER A 57 -0.75 10.32 1.11
N LEU A 58 -1.88 10.63 1.73
CA LEU A 58 -2.13 11.94 2.34
C LEU A 58 -1.09 12.27 3.41
N VAL A 59 -0.72 11.30 4.26
CA VAL A 59 0.31 11.52 5.29
C VAL A 59 1.68 11.76 4.64
N VAL A 60 2.05 11.01 3.59
CA VAL A 60 3.30 11.27 2.84
C VAL A 60 3.31 12.69 2.27
N VAL A 61 2.23 13.11 1.63
CA VAL A 61 2.12 14.45 1.04
C VAL A 61 2.20 15.53 2.11
N LEU A 62 1.57 15.32 3.27
CA LEU A 62 1.65 16.25 4.39
C LEU A 62 3.09 16.35 4.93
N ILE A 63 3.77 15.22 5.14
CA ILE A 63 5.18 15.20 5.55
C ILE A 63 6.03 15.95 4.52
N PHE A 64 5.84 15.67 3.23
CA PHE A 64 6.59 16.32 2.17
C PHE A 64 6.34 17.83 2.11
N ALA A 65 5.07 18.26 2.22
CA ALA A 65 4.70 19.67 2.27
C ALA A 65 5.38 20.40 3.44
N LEU A 66 5.41 19.78 4.63
CA LEU A 66 6.11 20.33 5.79
C LEU A 66 7.64 20.39 5.57
N LEU A 67 8.22 19.40 4.90
CA LEU A 67 9.66 19.38 4.59
C LEU A 67 10.06 20.50 3.63
N VAL A 68 9.25 20.78 2.59
CA VAL A 68 9.51 21.87 1.63
C VAL A 68 9.56 23.24 2.31
N LEU A 69 8.81 23.43 3.40
CA LEU A 69 8.82 24.68 4.17
C LEU A 69 10.12 24.88 4.96
N VAL A 70 10.85 23.80 5.26
CA VAL A 70 12.05 23.83 6.12
C VAL A 70 13.33 23.66 5.31
N ILE A 71 13.27 22.94 4.20
CA ILE A 71 14.45 22.53 3.42
C ILE A 71 14.24 22.93 1.96
N PRO A 72 15.24 23.57 1.32
CA PRO A 72 15.17 23.85 -0.10
C PRO A 72 15.21 22.54 -0.88
N VAL A 73 14.11 22.22 -1.57
CA VAL A 73 13.99 21.03 -2.40
C VAL A 73 14.05 21.39 -3.89
N PRO A 74 14.62 20.51 -4.74
CA PRO A 74 14.58 20.68 -6.18
C PRO A 74 13.16 20.83 -6.74
N ARG A 75 12.98 21.76 -7.68
CA ARG A 75 11.67 22.08 -8.30
C ARG A 75 10.95 20.86 -8.91
N PHE A 76 11.69 19.87 -9.43
CA PHE A 76 11.05 18.67 -9.99
C PHE A 76 10.32 17.84 -8.93
N LEU A 77 10.80 17.86 -7.67
CA LEU A 77 10.15 17.16 -6.55
C LEU A 77 8.93 17.92 -6.05
N GLU A 78 8.96 19.26 -6.06
CA GLU A 78 7.78 20.08 -5.77
C GLU A 78 6.64 19.75 -6.73
N VAL A 79 6.95 19.67 -8.03
CA VAL A 79 5.96 19.30 -9.06
C VAL A 79 5.46 17.87 -8.85
N ALA A 80 6.35 16.91 -8.56
CA ALA A 80 5.95 15.54 -8.28
C ALA A 80 5.00 15.46 -7.07
N ALA A 81 5.31 16.17 -5.98
CA ALA A 81 4.46 16.23 -4.79
C ALA A 81 3.11 16.89 -5.08
N LEU A 82 3.07 17.96 -5.88
CA LEU A 82 1.82 18.60 -6.29
C LEU A 82 0.94 17.66 -7.14
N VAL A 83 1.53 16.88 -8.04
CA VAL A 83 0.82 15.88 -8.84
C VAL A 83 0.24 14.79 -7.94
N VAL A 84 1.03 14.26 -6.99
CA VAL A 84 0.56 13.26 -6.02
C VAL A 84 -0.58 13.84 -5.17
N LEU A 85 -0.43 15.07 -4.65
CA LEU A 85 -1.48 15.77 -3.91
C LEU A 85 -2.77 15.91 -4.74
N ALA A 86 -2.67 16.29 -6.01
CA ALA A 86 -3.83 16.42 -6.88
C ALA A 86 -4.55 15.08 -7.07
N ILE A 87 -3.80 13.99 -7.25
CA ILE A 87 -4.35 12.63 -7.34
C ILE A 87 -5.04 12.24 -6.02
N ASP A 88 -4.40 12.53 -4.89
CA ASP A 88 -4.96 12.24 -3.56
C ASP A 88 -6.24 13.02 -3.29
N LEU A 89 -6.29 14.31 -3.64
CA LEU A 89 -7.50 15.12 -3.51
C LEU A 89 -8.65 14.58 -4.36
N VAL A 90 -8.37 14.12 -5.59
CA VAL A 90 -9.38 13.45 -6.43
C VAL A 90 -9.82 12.13 -5.78
N GLY A 91 -8.89 11.32 -5.28
CA GLY A 91 -9.17 10.07 -4.59
C GLY A 91 -10.04 10.26 -3.35
N ILE A 92 -9.72 11.26 -2.53
CA ILE A 92 -10.49 11.66 -1.34
C ILE A 92 -11.88 12.15 -1.75
N ALA A 93 -11.99 13.01 -2.78
CA ALA A 93 -13.28 13.49 -3.26
C ALA A 93 -14.17 12.34 -3.75
N VAL A 94 -13.58 11.37 -4.46
CA VAL A 94 -14.27 10.13 -4.86
C VAL A 94 -14.72 9.36 -3.62
N LEU A 95 -13.82 9.06 -2.68
CA LEU A 95 -14.18 8.33 -1.44
C LEU A 95 -15.28 9.03 -0.65
N ILE A 96 -15.19 10.35 -0.47
CA ILE A 96 -16.25 11.15 0.18
C ILE A 96 -17.55 11.03 -0.61
N GLY A 97 -17.52 11.10 -1.94
CA GLY A 97 -18.71 10.88 -2.77
C GLY A 97 -19.33 9.50 -2.59
N LEU A 98 -18.52 8.44 -2.50
CA LEU A 98 -18.98 7.07 -2.26
C LEU A 98 -19.61 6.91 -0.87
N VAL A 99 -19.06 7.59 0.14
CA VAL A 99 -19.55 7.56 1.52
C VAL A 99 -20.79 8.44 1.69
N VAL A 100 -20.76 9.70 1.26
CA VAL A 100 -21.84 10.67 1.53
C VAL A 100 -23.07 10.43 0.65
N ALA A 101 -22.89 9.98 -0.59
CA ALA A 101 -23.98 9.81 -1.56
C ALA A 101 -23.94 8.45 -2.27
N PRO A 102 -24.02 7.32 -1.53
CA PRO A 102 -23.94 5.98 -2.12
C PRO A 102 -25.02 5.75 -3.18
N ASP A 103 -26.25 6.22 -2.96
CA ASP A 103 -27.35 6.13 -3.93
C ASP A 103 -27.12 6.99 -5.18
N GLY A 104 -26.41 8.11 -5.03
CA GLY A 104 -26.00 8.96 -6.16
C GLY A 104 -24.99 8.24 -7.05
N CYS A 105 -23.98 7.64 -6.43
CA CYS A 105 -22.96 6.84 -7.10
C CYS A 105 -23.55 5.60 -7.78
N ALA A 106 -24.43 4.85 -7.11
CA ALA A 106 -25.14 3.71 -7.70
C ALA A 106 -25.94 4.11 -8.94
N ARG A 107 -26.64 5.26 -8.90
CA ARG A 107 -27.39 5.81 -10.04
C ARG A 107 -26.47 6.22 -11.19
N LEU A 108 -25.30 6.80 -10.90
CA LEU A 108 -24.31 7.15 -11.92
C LEU A 108 -23.76 5.90 -12.62
N ILE A 109 -23.38 4.87 -11.84
CA ILE A 109 -22.94 3.57 -12.35
C ILE A 109 -24.02 2.95 -13.22
N ALA A 110 -25.27 2.94 -12.75
CA ALA A 110 -26.42 2.43 -13.51
C ALA A 110 -26.64 3.18 -14.83
N ARG A 111 -26.46 4.52 -14.85
CA ARG A 111 -26.58 5.33 -16.06
C ARG A 111 -25.47 5.06 -17.07
N LEU A 112 -24.22 4.94 -16.62
CA LEU A 112 -23.06 4.67 -17.46
C LEU A 112 -23.08 3.24 -18.03
N ALA A 113 -23.45 2.26 -17.20
CA ALA A 113 -23.50 0.85 -17.58
C ALA A 113 -24.82 0.42 -18.24
N ARG A 114 -25.76 1.35 -18.47
CA ARG A 114 -27.09 1.08 -19.03
C ARG A 114 -27.06 0.34 -20.38
N ARG A 115 -25.97 0.51 -21.16
CA ARG A 115 -25.76 -0.17 -22.45
C ARG A 115 -25.51 -1.68 -22.29
N TRP A 116 -25.08 -2.14 -21.12
CA TRP A 116 -24.66 -3.52 -20.86
C TRP A 116 -25.28 -4.05 -19.54
N PRO A 117 -26.48 -4.66 -19.60
CA PRO A 117 -27.25 -5.05 -18.41
C PRO A 117 -26.54 -6.05 -17.50
N ALA A 118 -25.71 -6.94 -18.07
CA ALA A 118 -24.90 -7.88 -17.29
C ALA A 118 -23.76 -7.20 -16.53
N LEU A 119 -23.10 -6.21 -17.15
CA LEU A 119 -22.05 -5.43 -16.50
C LEU A 119 -22.63 -4.52 -15.42
N GLN A 120 -23.80 -3.93 -15.67
CA GLN A 120 -24.49 -3.08 -14.71
C GLN A 120 -24.81 -3.83 -13.41
N ARG A 121 -25.42 -5.02 -13.49
CA ARG A 121 -25.72 -5.83 -12.30
C ARG A 121 -24.46 -6.16 -11.51
N ARG A 122 -23.40 -6.59 -12.21
CA ARG A 122 -22.12 -6.92 -11.58
C ARG A 122 -21.48 -5.70 -10.92
N ALA A 123 -21.47 -4.55 -11.59
CA ALA A 123 -20.91 -3.31 -11.06
C ALA A 123 -21.66 -2.80 -9.83
N ILE A 124 -22.99 -2.90 -9.80
CA ILE A 124 -23.81 -2.50 -8.65
C ILE A 124 -23.55 -3.42 -7.45
N THR A 125 -23.53 -4.75 -7.62
CA THR A 125 -23.24 -5.68 -6.52
C THR A 125 -21.84 -5.47 -5.93
N VAL A 126 -20.85 -5.22 -6.80
CA VAL A 126 -19.49 -4.86 -6.38
C VAL A 126 -19.47 -3.55 -5.60
N PHE A 127 -20.17 -2.54 -6.10
CA PHE A 127 -20.27 -1.23 -5.49
C PHE A 127 -20.93 -1.28 -4.10
N GLU A 128 -22.07 -1.96 -3.97
CA GLU A 128 -22.75 -2.14 -2.68
C GLU A 128 -21.88 -2.86 -1.66
N THR A 129 -21.15 -3.91 -2.07
CA THR A 129 -20.22 -4.62 -1.19
C THR A 129 -19.05 -3.73 -0.75
N PHE A 130 -18.54 -2.88 -1.66
CA PHE A 130 -17.47 -1.92 -1.37
C PHE A 130 -17.93 -0.84 -0.38
N VAL A 131 -19.12 -0.27 -0.59
CA VAL A 131 -19.74 0.72 0.32
C VAL A 131 -20.02 0.12 1.69
N HIS A 132 -20.51 -1.11 1.77
CA HIS A 132 -20.65 -1.80 3.06
C HIS A 132 -19.30 -2.03 3.76
N GLY A 133 -18.21 -2.26 3.00
CA GLY A 133 -16.86 -2.31 3.55
C GLY A 133 -16.39 -0.98 4.17
N LEU A 134 -16.93 0.15 3.71
CA LEU A 134 -16.65 1.49 4.23
C LEU A 134 -17.43 1.81 5.51
N ASP A 135 -18.53 1.10 5.81
CA ASP A 135 -19.35 1.35 7.01
C ASP A 135 -18.54 1.15 8.31
N GLY A 136 -17.56 0.25 8.31
CA GLY A 136 -16.68 0.03 9.47
C GLY A 136 -15.83 1.26 9.87
N ILE A 137 -15.57 2.17 8.93
CA ILE A 137 -14.79 3.40 9.14
C ILE A 137 -15.63 4.48 9.83
N ARG A 138 -16.96 4.37 9.77
CA ARG A 138 -17.90 5.36 10.32
C ARG A 138 -18.07 5.26 11.84
N THR A 139 -17.49 4.26 12.49
CA THR A 139 -17.62 4.08 13.93
C THR A 139 -16.61 4.98 14.66
N PRO A 140 -17.05 6.06 15.34
CA PRO A 140 -16.15 7.04 15.94
C PRO A 140 -15.32 6.50 17.10
N SER A 141 -15.73 5.38 17.72
CA SER A 141 -14.96 4.71 18.79
C SER A 141 -13.62 4.15 18.32
N HIS A 142 -13.43 3.97 17.00
CA HIS A 142 -12.17 3.52 16.41
C HIS A 142 -11.25 4.66 15.96
N ALA A 143 -11.70 5.92 16.02
CA ALA A 143 -10.91 7.06 15.54
C ALA A 143 -9.61 7.27 16.34
N VAL A 144 -9.68 7.19 17.67
CA VAL A 144 -8.48 7.38 18.53
C VAL A 144 -7.44 6.27 18.33
N PRO A 145 -7.79 4.96 18.39
CA PRO A 145 -6.85 3.90 18.05
C PRO A 145 -6.28 4.03 16.63
N LEU A 146 -7.09 4.42 15.65
CA LEU A 146 -6.64 4.59 14.26
C LEU A 146 -5.57 5.68 14.14
N VAL A 147 -5.80 6.85 14.72
CA VAL A 147 -4.83 7.96 14.70
C VAL A 147 -3.54 7.56 15.42
N PHE A 148 -3.66 6.90 16.58
CA PHE A 148 -2.51 6.41 17.32
C PHE A 148 -1.67 5.43 16.49
N TRP A 149 -2.30 4.38 15.94
CA TRP A 149 -1.60 3.39 15.13
C TRP A 149 -1.02 3.97 13.84
N THR A 150 -1.73 4.91 13.20
CA THR A 150 -1.21 5.63 12.03
C THR A 150 0.05 6.39 12.42
N THR A 151 0.04 7.13 13.52
CA THR A 151 1.20 7.88 14.00
C THR A 151 2.39 6.94 14.26
N VAL A 152 2.16 5.80 14.90
CA VAL A 152 3.20 4.80 15.16
C VAL A 152 3.78 4.24 13.87
N VAL A 153 2.93 3.91 12.88
CA VAL A 153 3.34 3.36 11.57
C VAL A 153 4.24 4.34 10.80
N TRP A 154 4.06 5.64 10.98
CA TRP A 154 4.89 6.67 10.34
C TRP A 154 6.14 7.03 11.15
N LEU A 155 6.01 7.09 12.47
CA LEU A 155 7.10 7.47 13.37
C LEU A 155 8.21 6.40 13.42
N VAL A 156 7.84 5.12 13.43
CA VAL A 156 8.82 4.02 13.55
C VAL A 156 9.79 3.99 12.35
N PRO A 157 9.34 4.03 11.08
CA PRO A 157 10.24 4.12 9.93
C PRO A 157 11.07 5.41 9.89
N ALA A 158 10.49 6.55 10.30
CA ALA A 158 11.22 7.82 10.37
C ALA A 158 12.36 7.75 11.40
N LEU A 159 12.08 7.17 12.57
CA LEU A 159 13.09 6.89 13.60
C LEU A 159 14.13 5.91 13.09
N ALA A 160 13.74 4.82 12.43
CA ALA A 160 14.68 3.85 11.85
C ALA A 160 15.60 4.49 10.80
N ALA A 161 15.07 5.38 9.95
CA ALA A 161 15.86 6.14 8.99
C ALA A 161 16.87 7.05 9.70
N TRP A 162 16.44 7.75 10.76
CA TRP A 162 17.30 8.64 11.52
C TRP A 162 18.36 7.91 12.37
N THR A 163 18.00 6.82 13.05
CA THR A 163 18.96 6.04 13.83
C THR A 163 19.98 5.34 12.93
N MET A 164 19.63 4.98 11.70
CA MET A 164 20.59 4.49 10.71
C MET A 164 21.60 5.58 10.32
N LEU A 165 21.19 6.86 10.24
CA LEU A 165 22.13 7.97 10.01
C LEU A 165 23.13 8.05 11.16
N LEU A 166 22.64 8.01 12.40
CA LEU A 166 23.51 7.99 13.58
C LEU A 166 24.45 6.78 13.61
N ALA A 167 23.96 5.60 13.24
CA ALA A 167 24.77 4.38 13.17
C ALA A 167 25.90 4.46 12.13
N MET A 168 25.76 5.33 11.13
CA MET A 168 26.78 5.61 10.11
C MET A 168 27.63 6.84 10.42
N ASP A 169 27.60 7.33 11.67
CA ASP A 169 28.32 8.53 12.11
C ASP A 169 27.86 9.84 11.39
N LEU A 170 26.65 9.81 10.81
CA LEU A 170 26.02 10.97 10.16
C LEU A 170 25.14 11.72 11.16
N HIS A 171 25.70 12.76 11.76
CA HIS A 171 25.05 13.58 12.80
C HIS A 171 24.07 14.61 12.22
N LEU A 172 23.02 14.12 11.55
CA LEU A 172 21.97 14.96 10.97
C LEU A 172 20.80 15.19 11.95
N PRO A 173 20.09 16.32 11.82
CA PRO A 173 18.89 16.59 12.63
C PRO A 173 17.80 15.56 12.37
N PHE A 174 16.89 15.39 13.34
CA PHE A 174 15.79 14.41 13.26
C PHE A 174 14.95 14.53 11.98
N ILE A 175 14.79 15.74 11.46
CA ILE A 175 14.09 16.01 10.20
C ILE A 175 14.71 15.29 8.98
N ALA A 176 15.98 14.92 9.04
CA ALA A 176 16.64 14.13 7.98
C ALA A 176 16.04 12.72 7.84
N GLY A 177 15.63 12.09 8.95
CA GLY A 177 14.92 10.80 8.89
C GLY A 177 13.57 10.91 8.18
N TRP A 178 12.84 11.99 8.45
CA TRP A 178 11.57 12.30 7.76
C TRP A 178 11.79 12.61 6.28
N ALA A 179 12.86 13.34 5.94
CA ALA A 179 13.24 13.60 4.56
C ALA A 179 13.53 12.30 3.81
N VAL A 180 14.32 11.40 4.38
CA VAL A 180 14.57 10.07 3.80
C VAL A 180 13.26 9.32 3.61
N LEU A 181 12.39 9.28 4.61
CA LEU A 181 11.10 8.59 4.52
C LEU A 181 10.21 9.13 3.41
N ALA A 182 10.08 10.46 3.30
CA ALA A 182 9.25 11.10 2.29
C ALA A 182 9.79 10.87 0.86
N PHE A 183 11.10 11.05 0.68
CA PHE A 183 11.75 10.85 -0.61
C PHE A 183 11.69 9.39 -1.05
N VAL A 184 12.02 8.47 -0.16
CA VAL A 184 11.90 7.03 -0.42
C VAL A 184 10.44 6.69 -0.72
N GLY A 185 9.47 7.21 0.03
CA GLY A 185 8.04 7.01 -0.21
C GLY A 185 7.61 7.41 -1.63
N LEU A 186 8.05 8.57 -2.10
CA LEU A 186 7.83 9.01 -3.48
C LEU A 186 8.57 8.13 -4.48
N GLY A 187 9.83 7.79 -4.21
CA GLY A 187 10.65 6.92 -5.07
C GLY A 187 10.01 5.54 -5.27
N VAL A 188 9.55 4.91 -4.20
CA VAL A 188 8.90 3.59 -4.26
C VAL A 188 7.49 3.63 -4.82
N SER A 189 6.83 4.81 -4.89
CA SER A 189 5.55 4.96 -5.59
C SER A 189 5.67 4.78 -7.10
N ILE A 190 6.88 5.00 -7.64
CA ILE A 190 7.17 4.73 -9.04
C ILE A 190 7.27 3.20 -9.22
N PRO A 191 6.47 2.59 -10.10
CA PRO A 191 6.59 1.17 -10.40
C PRO A 191 8.01 0.86 -10.92
N SER A 192 8.74 0.00 -10.20
CA SER A 192 10.16 -0.23 -10.45
C SER A 192 10.55 -1.72 -10.39
N ALA A 193 11.86 -1.97 -10.49
CA ALA A 193 12.47 -3.29 -10.29
C ALA A 193 12.07 -3.94 -8.95
N PRO A 194 12.15 -5.28 -8.84
CA PRO A 194 11.90 -6.01 -7.59
C PRO A 194 12.65 -5.42 -6.41
N GLY A 195 11.97 -5.33 -5.26
CA GLY A 195 12.54 -4.76 -4.03
C GLY A 195 12.87 -3.28 -4.13
N TYR A 196 12.36 -2.54 -5.12
CA TYR A 196 12.59 -1.09 -5.28
C TYR A 196 14.07 -0.69 -5.40
N VAL A 197 14.93 -1.64 -5.80
CA VAL A 197 16.34 -1.38 -6.06
C VAL A 197 16.46 -0.30 -7.14
N GLY A 198 17.44 0.59 -7.00
CA GLY A 198 17.55 1.80 -7.83
C GLY A 198 16.74 2.96 -7.28
N VAL A 199 15.39 2.94 -7.39
CA VAL A 199 14.54 4.08 -7.00
C VAL A 199 14.65 4.39 -5.50
N PHE A 200 14.71 3.38 -4.63
CA PHE A 200 14.93 3.55 -3.20
C PHE A 200 16.28 4.23 -2.93
N HIS A 201 17.34 3.76 -3.60
CA HIS A 201 18.69 4.25 -3.34
C HIS A 201 18.88 5.67 -3.85
N ALA A 202 18.39 5.97 -5.06
CA ALA A 202 18.41 7.30 -5.62
C ALA A 202 17.65 8.28 -4.72
N ALA A 203 16.46 7.91 -4.24
CA ALA A 203 15.67 8.73 -3.35
C ALA A 203 16.35 8.97 -1.99
N ALA A 204 16.91 7.93 -1.37
CA ALA A 204 17.62 8.06 -0.10
C ALA A 204 18.89 8.93 -0.23
N VAL A 205 19.66 8.74 -1.31
CA VAL A 205 20.85 9.56 -1.63
C VAL A 205 20.46 11.03 -1.82
N LEU A 206 19.38 11.29 -2.57
CA LEU A 206 18.87 12.65 -2.76
C LEU A 206 18.47 13.29 -1.43
N ALA A 207 17.75 12.55 -0.57
CA ALA A 207 17.28 13.05 0.71
C ALA A 207 18.42 13.46 1.64
N VAL A 208 19.41 12.60 1.83
CA VAL A 208 20.58 12.92 2.68
C VAL A 208 21.48 13.96 2.04
N GLY A 209 21.52 14.02 0.71
CA GLY A 209 22.24 15.05 -0.04
C GLY A 209 21.73 16.47 0.23
N LEU A 210 20.44 16.64 0.54
CA LEU A 210 19.89 17.94 0.98
C LEU A 210 20.51 18.45 2.28
N PHE A 211 21.09 17.57 3.07
CA PHE A 211 21.79 17.89 4.32
C PHE A 211 23.31 17.94 4.14
N GLY A 212 23.79 17.97 2.89
CA GLY A 212 25.22 18.08 2.58
C GLY A 212 26.00 16.76 2.66
N VAL A 213 25.32 15.61 2.77
CA VAL A 213 26.00 14.30 2.77
C VAL A 213 26.60 14.04 1.38
N PRO A 214 27.91 13.70 1.29
CA PRO A 214 28.54 13.34 0.01
C PRO A 214 27.85 12.13 -0.65
N GLN A 215 27.78 12.13 -1.97
CA GLN A 215 27.08 11.09 -2.73
C GLN A 215 27.57 9.68 -2.40
N SER A 216 28.89 9.47 -2.29
CA SER A 216 29.48 8.16 -1.94
C SER A 216 29.00 7.66 -0.58
N THR A 217 28.99 8.54 0.43
CA THR A 217 28.48 8.23 1.76
C THR A 217 26.98 7.98 1.76
N GLY A 218 26.22 8.80 1.01
CA GLY A 218 24.78 8.63 0.84
C GLY A 218 24.40 7.30 0.19
N VAL A 219 25.21 6.79 -0.75
CA VAL A 219 25.01 5.47 -1.35
C VAL A 219 25.23 4.37 -0.32
N GLY A 220 26.27 4.48 0.52
CA GLY A 220 26.51 3.56 1.63
C GLY A 220 25.34 3.52 2.62
N TYR A 221 24.83 4.69 3.01
CA TYR A 221 23.63 4.83 3.82
C TYR A 221 22.41 4.17 3.18
N ALA A 222 22.15 4.48 1.91
CA ALA A 222 21.01 3.94 1.19
C ALA A 222 21.05 2.41 1.13
N LEU A 223 22.22 1.82 0.87
CA LEU A 223 22.41 0.36 0.82
C LEU A 223 22.13 -0.30 2.18
N LEU A 224 22.75 0.20 3.26
CA LEU A 224 22.59 -0.35 4.59
C LEU A 224 21.17 -0.16 5.13
N TYR A 225 20.60 1.03 4.92
CA TYR A 225 19.21 1.30 5.28
C TYR A 225 18.27 0.36 4.53
N HIS A 226 18.43 0.21 3.21
CA HIS A 226 17.59 -0.68 2.42
C HIS A 226 17.69 -2.14 2.86
N ALA A 227 18.91 -2.64 3.08
CA ALA A 227 19.16 -3.99 3.58
C ALA A 227 18.51 -4.22 4.96
N SER A 228 18.58 -3.22 5.85
CA SER A 228 17.94 -3.29 7.17
C SER A 228 16.41 -3.38 7.11
N GLN A 229 15.78 -2.84 6.05
CA GLN A 229 14.34 -2.92 5.87
C GLN A 229 13.92 -4.22 5.16
N ILE A 230 14.68 -4.66 4.15
CA ILE A 230 14.33 -5.84 3.36
C ILE A 230 14.66 -7.14 4.07
N LEU A 231 15.87 -7.29 4.63
CA LEU A 231 16.36 -8.58 5.11
C LEU A 231 15.51 -9.16 6.25
N PRO A 232 15.17 -8.40 7.32
CA PRO A 232 14.38 -8.96 8.43
C PRO A 232 12.97 -9.36 7.98
N VAL A 233 12.33 -8.52 7.17
CA VAL A 233 10.97 -8.77 6.66
C VAL A 233 10.94 -9.99 5.73
N THR A 234 11.93 -10.10 4.85
CA THR A 234 12.06 -11.22 3.91
C THR A 234 12.35 -12.52 4.66
N LEU A 235 13.25 -12.50 5.65
CA LEU A 235 13.58 -13.67 6.45
C LEU A 235 12.39 -14.17 7.27
N LEU A 236 11.67 -13.25 7.94
CA LEU A 236 10.47 -13.61 8.70
C LEU A 236 9.37 -14.15 7.78
N GLY A 237 9.13 -13.50 6.63
CA GLY A 237 8.16 -13.98 5.65
C GLY A 237 8.50 -15.38 5.13
N TRP A 238 9.78 -15.63 4.87
CA TRP A 238 10.29 -16.94 4.44
C TRP A 238 10.10 -18.01 5.52
N LEU A 239 10.46 -17.71 6.78
CA LEU A 239 10.26 -18.61 7.92
C LEU A 239 8.79 -18.99 8.11
N TYR A 240 7.87 -18.03 7.97
CA TYR A 240 6.44 -18.32 8.03
C TYR A 240 5.95 -19.15 6.86
N LEU A 241 6.47 -18.90 5.65
CA LEU A 241 6.13 -19.69 4.46
C LEU A 241 6.53 -21.16 4.63
N LEU A 242 7.72 -21.41 5.18
CA LEU A 242 8.19 -22.77 5.49
C LEU A 242 7.33 -23.46 6.56
N ARG A 243 6.84 -22.73 7.56
CA ARG A 243 5.99 -23.29 8.63
C ARG A 243 4.56 -23.57 8.18
N GLU A 244 4.01 -22.79 7.26
CA GLU A 244 2.61 -22.93 6.84
C GLU A 244 2.39 -24.00 5.75
N GLN A 245 3.43 -24.67 5.24
CA GLN A 245 3.37 -25.68 4.15
C GLN A 245 2.57 -25.26 2.90
N VAL A 246 2.34 -23.96 2.69
CA VAL A 246 1.71 -23.46 1.46
C VAL A 246 2.79 -23.45 0.39
N SER A 247 2.89 -24.57 -0.31
CA SER A 247 3.72 -24.72 -1.51
C SER A 247 3.43 -23.56 -2.48
N LEU A 248 4.46 -22.80 -2.84
CA LEU A 248 4.40 -21.78 -3.89
C LEU A 248 3.84 -22.35 -5.21
N GLY A 249 3.90 -23.68 -5.39
CA GLY A 249 3.29 -24.39 -6.51
C GLY A 249 1.76 -24.39 -6.50
N GLU A 250 1.09 -24.41 -5.35
CA GLU A 250 -0.39 -24.35 -5.30
C GLU A 250 -0.94 -22.97 -5.69
N ALA A 251 -0.23 -21.90 -5.33
CA ALA A 251 -0.60 -20.54 -5.72
C ALA A 251 -0.42 -20.29 -7.22
N ALA A 252 0.55 -20.98 -7.85
CA ALA A 252 0.75 -20.96 -9.30
C ALA A 252 -0.21 -21.91 -10.06
N HIS A 253 -0.58 -23.06 -9.45
CA HIS A 253 -1.48 -24.06 -10.04
C HIS A 253 -2.97 -23.79 -9.84
N ALA A 254 -3.38 -22.88 -8.96
CA ALA A 254 -4.80 -22.49 -8.87
C ALA A 254 -5.37 -21.91 -10.18
N ARG A 255 -4.52 -21.47 -11.12
CA ARG A 255 -4.94 -21.06 -12.49
C ARG A 255 -5.23 -22.21 -13.45
N SER A 256 -4.79 -23.45 -13.19
CA SER A 256 -4.99 -24.56 -14.13
C SER A 256 -6.31 -25.29 -13.94
N LEU A 257 -6.95 -25.20 -12.75
CA LEU A 257 -8.22 -25.87 -12.47
C LEU A 257 -9.47 -25.06 -12.85
N GLU A 258 -9.35 -23.74 -13.05
CA GLU A 258 -10.47 -22.90 -13.54
C GLU A 258 -10.61 -22.87 -15.07
N ARG A 259 -9.70 -23.54 -15.81
CA ARG A 259 -9.69 -23.51 -17.28
C ARG A 259 -10.35 -24.69 -17.98
N ASP A 260 -10.97 -25.63 -17.27
CA ASP A 260 -11.72 -26.70 -17.92
C ASP A 260 -13.15 -26.89 -17.37
N PRO A 261 -14.14 -26.14 -17.89
CA PRO A 261 -15.55 -26.46 -17.72
C PRO A 261 -16.09 -27.42 -18.81
N GLY A 262 -15.24 -28.16 -19.56
CA GLY A 262 -15.69 -28.76 -20.83
C GLY A 262 -14.99 -30.04 -21.27
N GLY A 263 -14.93 -31.08 -20.44
CA GLY A 263 -14.49 -32.43 -20.83
C GLY A 263 -15.59 -33.48 -20.67
N ARG A 264 -16.27 -33.80 -21.77
CA ARG A 264 -17.48 -34.64 -21.90
C ARG A 264 -17.41 -36.04 -21.23
N ARG A 265 -18.54 -36.42 -20.61
CA ARG A 265 -18.99 -37.81 -20.52
C ARG A 265 -19.18 -38.37 -21.93
N GLY A 266 -18.53 -39.48 -22.22
CA GLY A 266 -18.78 -40.39 -23.34
C GLY A 266 -18.54 -41.79 -22.82
#